data_AF-R8ZXY2-F1
#
_entry.id   AF-R8ZXY2-F1
#
_cell.length_a   1.000
_cell.length_b   1.000
_cell.length_c   1.000
_cell.angle_alpha   90.00
_cell.angle_beta   90.00
_cell.angle_gamma   90.00
#
_symmetry.space_group_name_H-M   'P 1'
#
loop_
_entity.id
_entity.type
_entity.pdbx_description
1 polymer ?
#
loop_
_entity_poly.entity_id
_entity_poly.type
_entity_poly.pdbx_seq_one_letter_code
_entity_poly.pdbx_strand_id
1 'polypeptide(L)'
;MNPLSVFEAIGHFFYWILYLVNPDFKEEQKIKEIERKEHLQLVSKIEKRKAQESNKKEFEENRLTKINNNEDLLKICLDDPVFCDNNIILKEKIEEEIKNPDRRKIFEEEWKNTFKSINYGCYCRNETNLYIYPKCPIDDISLDQACKLRHDCLKSENKTWVDSDSCKTDFLSFLERIPYSNKTNLETFSNEDVFIFTANKYKALLKIKNKIN
;
A
#
# COMPACT_ATOMS: atom_id res chain seq x y z
N MET A 1 -21.68 -23.25 -55.46
CA MET A 1 -21.96 -21.83 -55.17
C MET A 1 -23.46 -21.64 -55.32
N ASN A 2 -24.20 -21.41 -54.23
CA ASN A 2 -25.63 -21.14 -54.32
C ASN A 2 -25.82 -19.72 -54.89
N PRO A 3 -26.60 -19.53 -55.97
CA PRO A 3 -26.91 -18.19 -56.44
C PRO A 3 -27.76 -17.49 -55.38
N LEU A 4 -27.30 -16.31 -54.93
CA LEU A 4 -28.11 -15.42 -54.11
C LEU A 4 -29.43 -15.17 -54.82
N SER A 5 -30.54 -15.25 -54.08
CA SER A 5 -31.85 -14.94 -54.63
C SER A 5 -31.89 -13.49 -55.11
N VAL A 6 -32.66 -13.19 -56.15
CA VAL A 6 -32.78 -11.83 -56.72
C VAL A 6 -33.16 -10.80 -55.65
N PHE A 7 -33.93 -11.21 -54.63
CA PHE A 7 -34.30 -10.36 -53.50
C PHE A 7 -33.12 -9.99 -52.59
N GLU A 8 -32.20 -10.92 -52.35
CA GLU A 8 -30.98 -10.64 -51.59
C GLU A 8 -30.04 -9.72 -52.38
N ALA A 9 -29.92 -9.92 -53.70
CA ALA A 9 -29.12 -9.05 -54.56
C ALA A 9 -29.63 -7.60 -54.58
N ILE A 10 -30.96 -7.41 -54.63
CA ILE A 10 -31.60 -6.09 -54.55
C ILE A 10 -31.37 -5.46 -53.17
N GLY A 11 -31.49 -6.23 -52.09
CA GLY A 11 -31.20 -5.75 -50.74
C GLY A 11 -29.76 -5.26 -50.57
N HIS A 12 -28.79 -6.01 -51.10
CA HIS A 12 -27.38 -5.60 -51.10
C HIS A 12 -27.14 -4.32 -51.93
N PHE A 13 -27.80 -4.17 -53.08
CA PHE A 13 -27.67 -2.97 -53.90
C PHE A 13 -28.16 -1.71 -53.18
N PHE A 14 -29.34 -1.75 -52.55
CA PHE A 14 -29.86 -0.61 -51.79
C PHE A 14 -29.04 -0.30 -50.53
N TYR A 15 -28.48 -1.32 -49.87
CA TYR A 15 -27.54 -1.13 -48.76
C TYR A 15 -26.29 -0.34 -49.20
N TRP A 16 -25.70 -0.69 -50.34
CA TRP A 16 -24.55 0.01 -50.89
C TRP A 16 -24.87 1.45 -51.33
N ILE A 17 -26.06 1.69 -51.91
CA ILE A 17 -26.49 3.06 -52.24
C ILE A 17 -26.67 3.91 -50.99
N LEU A 18 -27.36 3.41 -49.96
CA LEU A 18 -27.50 4.13 -48.69
C LEU A 18 -26.14 4.41 -48.04
N TYR A 19 -25.19 3.47 -48.13
CA TYR A 19 -23.83 3.60 -47.59
C TYR A 19 -22.93 4.58 -48.36
N LEU A 20 -23.14 4.71 -49.68
CA LEU A 20 -22.35 5.62 -50.53
C LEU A 20 -22.90 7.05 -50.54
N VAL A 21 -24.21 7.22 -50.39
CA VAL A 21 -24.88 8.51 -50.53
C VAL A 21 -25.05 9.24 -49.19
N ASN A 22 -25.01 8.54 -48.05
CA ASN A 22 -25.32 9.14 -46.74
C ASN A 22 -24.09 9.18 -45.80
N PRO A 23 -23.34 10.31 -45.75
CA PRO A 23 -22.14 10.45 -44.91
C PRO A 23 -22.46 10.29 -43.41
N ASP A 24 -23.65 10.71 -42.98
CA ASP A 24 -24.12 10.61 -41.59
C ASP A 24 -24.19 9.14 -41.11
N PHE A 25 -24.53 8.19 -41.99
CA PHE A 25 -24.58 6.76 -41.64
C PHE A 25 -23.19 6.18 -41.36
N LYS A 26 -22.15 6.64 -42.07
CA LYS A 26 -20.75 6.23 -41.81
C LYS A 26 -20.22 6.85 -40.53
N GLU A 27 -20.60 8.07 -40.21
CA GLU A 27 -20.24 8.72 -38.94
C GLU A 27 -20.93 8.05 -37.76
N GLU A 28 -22.23 7.74 -37.84
CA GLU A 28 -22.94 6.98 -36.80
C GLU A 28 -22.32 5.60 -36.53
N GLN A 29 -21.88 4.88 -37.57
CA GLN A 29 -21.21 3.59 -37.38
C GLN A 29 -19.85 3.74 -36.68
N LYS A 30 -19.08 4.78 -37.02
CA LYS A 30 -17.81 5.09 -36.34
C LYS A 30 -18.04 5.49 -34.89
N ILE A 31 -19.05 6.32 -34.61
CA ILE A 31 -19.44 6.72 -33.24
C ILE A 31 -19.83 5.47 -32.43
N LYS A 32 -20.68 4.60 -32.97
CA LYS A 32 -21.06 3.32 -32.32
C LYS A 32 -19.88 2.38 -32.09
N GLU A 33 -18.85 2.43 -32.93
CA GLU A 33 -17.63 1.64 -32.74
C GLU A 33 -16.73 2.22 -31.64
N ILE A 34 -16.61 3.56 -31.57
CA ILE A 34 -15.91 4.27 -30.48
C ILE A 34 -16.60 3.99 -29.14
N GLU A 35 -17.93 4.15 -29.07
CA GLU A 35 -18.73 3.86 -27.88
C GLU A 35 -18.55 2.40 -27.42
N ARG A 36 -18.51 1.44 -28.36
CA ARG A 36 -18.23 0.03 -28.03
C ARG A 36 -16.84 -0.17 -27.46
N LYS A 37 -15.81 0.47 -28.02
CA LYS A 37 -14.42 0.38 -27.51
C LYS A 37 -14.31 1.00 -26.13
N GLU A 38 -14.92 2.16 -25.89
CA GLU A 38 -14.96 2.81 -24.59
C GLU A 38 -15.72 1.97 -23.55
N HIS A 39 -16.87 1.41 -23.93
CA HIS A 39 -17.63 0.51 -23.07
C HIS A 39 -16.82 -0.74 -22.69
N LEU A 40 -16.13 -1.38 -23.64
CA LEU A 40 -15.27 -2.53 -23.36
C LEU A 40 -14.11 -2.18 -22.41
N GLN A 41 -13.48 -1.01 -22.58
CA GLN A 41 -12.46 -0.52 -21.65
C GLN A 41 -13.02 -0.29 -20.25
N LEU A 42 -14.23 0.28 -20.15
CA LEU A 42 -14.91 0.52 -18.88
C LEU A 42 -15.25 -0.81 -18.18
N VAL A 43 -15.83 -1.76 -18.90
CA VAL A 43 -16.17 -3.10 -18.38
C VAL A 43 -14.91 -3.80 -17.87
N SER A 44 -13.82 -3.81 -18.64
CA SER A 44 -12.55 -4.40 -18.21
C SER A 44 -11.99 -3.73 -16.94
N LYS A 45 -12.08 -2.40 -16.82
CA LYS A 45 -11.68 -1.68 -15.60
C LYS A 45 -12.55 -2.07 -14.40
N ILE A 46 -13.85 -2.21 -14.59
CA ILE A 46 -14.79 -2.63 -13.54
C ILE A 46 -14.50 -4.06 -13.09
N GLU A 47 -14.29 -4.98 -14.02
CA GLU A 47 -13.94 -6.38 -13.72
C GLU A 47 -12.63 -6.49 -12.95
N LYS A 48 -11.59 -5.75 -13.36
CA LYS A 48 -10.31 -5.69 -12.63
C LYS A 48 -10.49 -5.17 -11.21
N ARG A 49 -11.29 -4.12 -11.01
CA ARG A 49 -11.59 -3.60 -9.65
C ARG A 49 -12.33 -4.62 -8.80
N LYS A 50 -13.35 -5.29 -9.35
CA LYS A 50 -14.09 -6.34 -8.64
C LYS A 50 -13.18 -7.51 -8.25
N ALA A 51 -12.29 -7.94 -9.15
CA ALA A 51 -11.32 -8.99 -8.85
C ALA A 51 -10.35 -8.56 -7.75
N GLN A 52 -9.82 -7.33 -7.80
CA GLN A 52 -8.97 -6.78 -6.74
C GLN A 52 -9.70 -6.71 -5.39
N GLU A 53 -10.96 -6.28 -5.37
CA GLU A 53 -11.78 -6.23 -4.15
C GLU A 53 -12.06 -7.63 -3.58
N SER A 54 -12.37 -8.61 -4.43
CA SER A 54 -12.57 -10.00 -4.01
C SER A 54 -11.31 -10.58 -3.38
N ASN A 55 -10.17 -10.45 -4.05
CA ASN A 55 -8.89 -10.94 -3.55
C ASN A 55 -8.50 -10.26 -2.22
N LYS A 56 -8.78 -8.96 -2.09
CA LYS A 56 -8.55 -8.23 -0.84
C LYS A 56 -9.43 -8.77 0.29
N LYS A 57 -10.72 -9.02 0.04
CA LYS A 57 -11.63 -9.59 1.05
C LYS A 57 -11.17 -10.97 1.49
N GLU A 58 -10.83 -11.83 0.53
CA GLU A 58 -10.32 -13.18 0.82
C GLU A 58 -9.03 -13.13 1.66
N PHE A 59 -8.10 -12.22 1.33
CA PHE A 59 -6.89 -12.01 2.12
C PHE A 59 -7.20 -11.59 3.57
N GLU A 60 -8.13 -10.66 3.76
CA GLU A 60 -8.55 -10.20 5.10
C GLU A 60 -9.23 -11.30 5.91
N GLU A 61 -10.12 -12.08 5.28
CA GLU A 61 -10.80 -13.21 5.92
C GLU A 61 -9.81 -14.32 6.32
N ASN A 62 -8.86 -14.64 5.45
CA ASN A 62 -7.77 -15.58 5.77
C ASN A 62 -6.91 -15.07 6.93
N ARG A 63 -6.58 -13.77 6.95
CA ARG A 63 -5.82 -13.13 8.03
C ARG A 63 -6.57 -13.24 9.36
N LEU A 64 -7.87 -12.93 9.39
CA LEU A 64 -8.70 -13.05 10.59
C LEU A 64 -8.85 -14.50 11.07
N THR A 65 -8.95 -15.46 10.14
CA THR A 65 -9.04 -16.88 10.46
C THR A 65 -7.78 -17.37 11.15
N LYS A 66 -6.58 -17.01 10.65
CA LYS A 66 -5.31 -17.30 11.32
C LYS A 66 -5.22 -16.69 12.71
N ILE A 67 -5.66 -15.44 12.86
CA ILE A 67 -5.71 -14.78 14.18
C ILE A 67 -6.59 -15.57 15.13
N ASN A 68 -7.78 -16.00 14.70
CA ASN A 68 -8.69 -16.79 15.53
C ASN A 68 -8.08 -18.13 15.97
N ASN A 69 -7.31 -18.78 15.09
CA ASN A 69 -6.64 -20.06 15.35
C ASN A 69 -5.31 -19.93 16.11
N ASN A 70 -4.86 -18.72 16.45
CA ASN A 70 -3.54 -18.44 17.06
C ASN A 70 -2.36 -18.84 16.16
N GLU A 71 -2.51 -18.63 14.85
CA GLU A 71 -1.49 -18.94 13.85
C GLU A 71 -0.82 -17.66 13.35
N ASP A 72 0.51 -17.70 13.15
CA ASP A 72 1.30 -16.63 12.54
C ASP A 72 1.13 -15.24 13.22
N LEU A 73 0.76 -15.16 14.50
CA LEU A 73 0.34 -13.90 15.14
C LEU A 73 1.41 -12.79 15.05
N LEU A 74 2.66 -13.10 15.41
CA LEU A 74 3.78 -12.15 15.34
C LEU A 74 4.02 -11.68 13.91
N LYS A 75 4.01 -12.62 12.96
CA LYS A 75 4.19 -12.35 11.53
C LYS A 75 3.09 -11.45 10.99
N ILE A 76 1.82 -11.77 11.25
CA ILE A 76 0.67 -10.96 10.85
C ILE A 76 0.81 -9.54 11.40
N CYS A 77 1.24 -9.41 12.66
CA CYS A 77 1.39 -8.11 13.30
C CYS A 77 2.54 -7.28 12.72
N LEU A 78 3.69 -7.90 12.46
CA LEU A 78 4.89 -7.19 12.02
C LEU A 78 4.94 -6.98 10.50
N ASP A 79 4.24 -7.79 9.71
CA ASP A 79 4.02 -7.56 8.27
C ASP A 79 3.15 -6.31 8.04
N ASP A 80 2.13 -6.11 8.88
CA ASP A 80 1.25 -4.93 8.86
C ASP A 80 1.09 -4.31 10.27
N PRO A 81 2.09 -3.53 10.72
CA PRO A 81 2.09 -2.92 12.06
C PRO A 81 0.89 -2.01 12.30
N VAL A 82 0.40 -1.32 11.26
CA VAL A 82 -0.74 -0.40 11.37
C VAL A 82 -2.03 -1.19 11.63
N PHE A 83 -2.23 -2.31 10.93
CA PHE A 83 -3.33 -3.23 11.25
C PHE A 83 -3.22 -3.77 12.67
N CYS A 84 -2.02 -4.21 13.09
CA CYS A 84 -1.80 -4.73 14.43
C CYS A 84 -2.14 -3.71 15.53
N ASP A 85 -1.64 -2.48 15.39
CA ASP A 85 -1.91 -1.41 16.36
C ASP A 85 -3.41 -1.09 16.47
N ASN A 86 -4.17 -1.28 15.39
CA ASN A 86 -5.62 -1.10 15.37
C ASN A 86 -6.42 -2.34 15.83
N ASN A 87 -5.86 -3.56 15.73
CA ASN A 87 -6.55 -4.80 16.06
C ASN A 87 -6.32 -5.18 17.54
N ILE A 88 -7.34 -4.94 18.38
CA ILE A 88 -7.27 -5.21 19.83
C ILE A 88 -7.03 -6.70 20.12
N ILE A 89 -7.77 -7.59 19.45
CA ILE A 89 -7.68 -9.04 19.66
C ILE A 89 -6.26 -9.56 19.34
N LEU A 90 -5.69 -9.13 18.22
CA LEU A 90 -4.33 -9.53 17.84
C LEU A 90 -3.30 -9.08 18.88
N LYS A 91 -3.40 -7.83 19.37
CA LYS A 91 -2.49 -7.33 20.42
C LYS A 91 -2.59 -8.14 21.71
N GLU A 92 -3.80 -8.39 22.19
CA GLU A 92 -4.02 -9.18 23.43
C GLU A 92 -3.42 -10.58 23.30
N LYS A 93 -3.58 -11.23 22.13
CA LYS A 93 -2.99 -12.55 21.89
C LYS A 93 -1.46 -12.51 21.84
N ILE A 94 -0.87 -11.47 21.24
CA ILE A 94 0.59 -11.29 21.22
C ILE A 94 1.13 -11.02 22.63
N GLU A 95 0.44 -10.18 23.41
CA GLU A 95 0.77 -9.91 24.81
C GLU A 95 0.78 -11.19 25.65
N GLU A 96 -0.10 -12.15 25.36
CA GLU A 96 -0.08 -13.47 25.99
C GLU A 96 1.09 -14.34 25.49
N GLU A 97 1.32 -14.42 24.17
CA GLU A 97 2.40 -15.24 23.60
C GLU A 97 3.79 -14.84 24.12
N ILE A 98 4.06 -13.53 24.20
CA ILE A 98 5.36 -12.99 24.61
C ILE A 98 5.61 -13.05 26.12
N LYS A 99 4.65 -13.54 26.92
CA LYS A 99 4.95 -13.94 28.31
C LYS A 99 5.93 -15.11 28.32
N ASN A 100 5.94 -15.95 27.29
CA ASN A 100 6.97 -16.95 27.08
C ASN A 100 8.29 -16.27 26.66
N PRO A 101 9.40 -16.46 27.40
CA PRO A 101 10.69 -15.82 27.10
C PRO A 101 11.24 -16.11 25.70
N ASP A 102 11.02 -17.31 25.16
CA ASP A 102 11.49 -17.68 23.83
C ASP A 102 10.68 -16.96 22.74
N ARG A 103 9.36 -16.85 22.92
CA ARG A 103 8.49 -16.05 22.05
C ARG A 103 8.81 -14.57 22.12
N ARG A 104 9.13 -14.03 23.31
CA ARG A 104 9.57 -12.65 23.49
C ARG A 104 10.84 -12.35 22.67
N LYS A 105 11.84 -13.24 22.71
CA LYS A 105 13.06 -13.07 21.90
C LYS A 105 12.76 -13.03 20.40
N ILE A 106 11.91 -13.94 19.93
CA ILE A 106 11.48 -13.96 18.52
C ILE A 106 10.80 -12.65 18.15
N PHE A 107 9.85 -12.19 18.98
CA PHE A 107 9.17 -10.90 18.76
C PHE A 107 10.15 -9.73 18.71
N GLU A 108 11.10 -9.64 19.65
CA GLU A 108 12.09 -8.56 19.68
C GLU A 108 13.00 -8.55 18.45
N GLU A 109 13.40 -9.73 17.98
CA GLU A 109 14.22 -9.89 16.77
C GLU A 109 13.44 -9.50 15.51
N GLU A 110 12.23 -10.02 15.34
CA GLU A 110 11.37 -9.66 14.22
C GLU A 110 11.03 -8.18 14.24
N TRP A 111 10.70 -7.61 15.40
CA TRP A 111 10.44 -6.17 15.54
C TRP A 111 11.65 -5.35 15.11
N LYS A 112 12.87 -5.71 15.54
CA LYS A 112 14.11 -5.03 15.13
C LYS A 112 14.29 -5.12 13.62
N ASN A 113 14.08 -6.29 13.03
CA ASN A 113 14.24 -6.51 11.60
C ASN A 113 13.23 -5.68 10.79
N THR A 114 11.96 -5.66 11.21
CA THR A 114 10.91 -4.85 10.58
C THR A 114 11.20 -3.35 10.73
N PHE A 115 11.64 -2.88 11.90
CA PHE A 115 11.96 -1.48 12.10
C PHE A 115 13.15 -1.01 11.24
N LYS A 116 14.15 -1.88 11.05
CA LYS A 116 15.33 -1.62 10.21
C LYS A 116 15.01 -1.65 8.70
N SER A 117 14.03 -2.42 8.28
CA SER A 117 13.68 -2.59 6.86
C SER A 117 12.83 -1.46 6.30
N ILE A 118 12.23 -0.62 7.16
CA ILE A 118 11.50 0.57 6.72
C ILE A 118 12.50 1.56 6.12
N ASN A 119 12.28 1.88 4.85
CA ASN A 119 13.07 2.85 4.10
C ASN A 119 12.17 3.97 3.58
N TYR A 120 12.55 5.21 3.84
CA TYR A 120 11.91 6.39 3.27
C TYR A 120 12.94 7.51 3.10
N GLY A 121 12.86 8.24 1.98
CA GLY A 121 13.81 9.29 1.66
C GLY A 121 15.27 8.83 1.76
N CYS A 122 16.11 9.72 2.28
CA CYS A 122 17.53 9.47 2.50
C CYS A 122 17.86 9.03 3.92
N TYR A 123 17.17 9.58 4.91
CA TYR A 123 17.54 9.49 6.32
C TYR A 123 16.73 8.43 7.07
N CYS A 124 15.51 8.10 6.66
CA CYS A 124 14.75 7.01 7.30
C CYS A 124 15.23 5.66 6.80
N ARG A 125 16.39 5.22 7.28
CA ARG A 125 17.06 3.96 6.93
C ARG A 125 17.85 3.46 8.12
N ASN A 126 18.12 2.16 8.18
CA ASN A 126 18.93 1.57 9.24
C ASN A 126 20.37 2.13 9.27
N GLU A 127 20.99 2.27 8.10
CA GLU A 127 22.37 2.75 7.96
C GLU A 127 22.41 4.16 7.35
N THR A 128 23.27 5.01 7.91
CA THR A 128 23.47 6.35 7.38
C THR A 128 24.40 6.32 6.18
N ASN A 129 23.90 6.71 5.01
CA ASN A 129 24.75 6.91 3.84
C ASN A 129 25.25 8.36 3.80
N LEU A 130 26.34 8.61 4.52
CA LEU A 130 26.94 9.94 4.66
C LEU A 130 27.34 10.59 3.32
N TYR A 131 27.49 9.81 2.24
CA TYR A 131 27.80 10.33 0.91
C TYR A 131 26.59 10.92 0.18
N ILE A 132 25.38 10.44 0.46
CA ILE A 132 24.14 10.90 -0.17
C ILE A 132 23.56 12.10 0.59
N TYR A 133 23.81 12.18 1.90
CA TYR A 133 23.16 13.12 2.81
C TYR A 133 23.36 14.61 2.45
N PRO A 134 24.57 15.06 2.07
CA PRO A 134 24.79 16.46 1.67
C PRO A 134 24.06 16.88 0.38
N LYS A 135 23.57 15.91 -0.40
CA LYS A 135 22.89 16.12 -1.69
C LYS A 135 21.39 15.87 -1.60
N CYS A 136 20.91 15.41 -0.45
CA CYS A 136 19.51 15.06 -0.31
C CYS A 136 18.71 16.31 0.04
N PRO A 137 17.71 16.69 -0.77
CA PRO A 137 16.82 17.78 -0.42
C PRO A 137 15.98 17.36 0.79
N ILE A 138 15.91 18.22 1.80
CA ILE A 138 15.09 17.99 2.98
C ILE A 138 14.16 19.19 3.15
N ASP A 139 12.87 18.92 3.21
CA ASP A 139 11.90 19.90 3.68
C ASP A 139 11.87 19.89 5.21
N ASP A 140 11.83 21.07 5.83
CA ASP A 140 11.93 21.26 7.29
C ASP A 140 10.81 20.54 8.09
N ILE A 141 9.72 20.14 7.44
CA ILE A 141 8.56 19.47 8.04
C ILE A 141 8.31 18.10 7.36
N SER A 142 9.38 17.39 7.00
CA SER A 142 9.31 16.06 6.39
C SER A 142 9.63 14.93 7.37
N LEU A 143 9.16 13.71 7.07
CA LEU A 143 9.59 12.50 7.79
C LEU A 143 11.11 12.30 7.68
N ASP A 144 11.69 12.70 6.55
CA ASP A 144 13.13 12.56 6.31
C ASP A 144 13.94 13.46 7.27
N GLN A 145 13.49 14.69 7.53
CA GLN A 145 14.09 15.57 8.53
C GLN A 145 14.00 14.96 9.94
N ALA A 146 12.84 14.38 10.30
CA ALA A 146 12.67 13.73 11.60
C ALA A 146 13.64 12.54 11.78
N CYS A 147 13.84 11.76 10.72
CA CYS A 147 14.82 10.67 10.73
C CYS A 147 16.27 11.16 10.79
N LYS A 148 16.60 12.28 10.12
CA LYS A 148 17.91 12.91 10.22
C LYS A 148 18.22 13.32 11.65
N LEU A 149 17.32 14.06 12.30
CA LEU A 149 17.50 14.50 13.69
C LEU A 149 17.69 13.31 14.63
N ARG A 150 16.95 12.23 14.41
CA ARG A 150 17.12 10.98 15.16
C ARG A 150 18.51 10.37 14.93
N HIS A 151 18.99 10.29 13.69
CA HIS A 151 20.34 9.80 13.39
C HIS A 151 21.44 10.67 14.02
N ASP A 152 21.28 12.00 13.98
CA ASP A 152 22.23 12.93 14.61
C ASP A 152 22.29 12.69 16.13
N CYS A 153 21.14 12.50 16.79
CA CYS A 153 21.07 12.11 18.20
C CYS A 153 21.73 10.74 18.46
N LEU A 154 21.39 9.72 17.69
CA LEU A 154 21.94 8.36 17.85
C LEU A 154 23.46 8.33 17.69
N LYS A 155 23.99 9.10 16.75
CA LYS A 155 25.43 9.26 16.54
C LYS A 155 26.11 9.91 17.75
N SER A 156 25.46 10.91 18.36
CA SER A 156 25.98 11.55 19.58
C SER A 156 26.01 10.59 20.79
N GLU A 157 25.08 9.62 20.84
CA GLU A 157 25.00 8.62 21.91
C GLU A 157 25.76 7.32 21.62
N ASN A 158 26.37 7.17 20.44
CA ASN A 158 26.98 5.93 19.94
C ASN A 158 26.02 4.72 20.00
N LYS A 159 24.77 4.92 19.56
CA LYS A 159 23.75 3.86 19.52
C LYS A 159 23.24 3.60 18.10
N THR A 160 22.50 2.49 17.93
CA THR A 160 21.96 2.06 16.64
C THR A 160 20.53 2.58 16.42
N TRP A 161 20.05 2.51 15.17
CA TRP A 161 18.70 2.97 14.79
C TRP A 161 17.56 2.43 15.66
N VAL A 162 17.71 1.21 16.16
CA VAL A 162 16.72 0.50 17.01
C VAL A 162 16.91 0.77 18.51
N ASP A 163 18.07 1.32 18.90
CA ASP A 163 18.54 1.39 20.28
C ASP A 163 18.68 2.86 20.71
N SER A 164 17.66 3.44 21.33
CA SER A 164 17.76 4.63 22.20
C SER A 164 16.36 5.12 22.53
N ASP A 165 16.02 5.23 23.81
CA ASP A 165 14.74 5.83 24.23
C ASP A 165 14.79 7.36 24.24
N SER A 166 15.95 7.96 24.52
CA SER A 166 16.14 9.42 24.48
C SER A 166 16.01 9.98 23.06
N CYS A 167 16.63 9.35 22.07
CA CYS A 167 16.51 9.76 20.67
C CYS A 167 15.14 9.40 20.04
N LYS A 168 14.25 8.71 20.76
CA LYS A 168 12.87 8.44 20.31
C LYS A 168 11.92 9.61 20.55
N THR A 169 12.15 10.46 21.54
CA THR A 169 11.15 11.44 21.98
C THR A 169 10.73 12.39 20.86
N ASP A 170 11.67 13.12 20.25
CA ASP A 170 11.34 14.09 19.19
C ASP A 170 10.76 13.41 17.94
N PHE A 171 11.28 12.22 17.62
CA PHE A 171 10.78 11.40 16.51
C PHE A 171 9.34 10.95 16.76
N LEU A 172 9.02 10.48 17.96
CA LEU A 172 7.66 10.12 18.37
C LEU A 172 6.73 11.34 18.34
N SER A 173 7.17 12.48 18.88
CA SER A 173 6.38 13.73 18.84
C SER A 173 6.11 14.20 17.41
N PHE A 174 7.00 13.94 16.45
CA PHE A 174 6.73 14.14 15.04
C PHE A 174 5.67 13.16 14.53
N LEU A 175 5.85 11.86 14.77
CA LEU A 175 4.92 10.82 14.31
C LEU A 175 3.51 10.97 14.89
N GLU A 176 3.36 11.46 16.12
CA GLU A 176 2.06 11.66 16.74
C GLU A 176 1.21 12.72 16.02
N ARG A 177 1.85 13.69 15.36
CA ARG A 177 1.16 14.70 14.54
C ARG A 177 0.65 14.15 13.21
N ILE A 178 1.13 12.99 12.78
CA ILE A 178 0.71 12.37 11.52
C ILE A 178 -0.62 11.64 11.71
N PRO A 179 -1.64 11.93 10.87
CA PRO A 179 -2.90 11.22 10.95
C PRO A 179 -2.75 9.75 10.60
N TYR A 180 -3.48 8.88 11.28
CA TYR A 180 -3.57 7.48 10.87
C TYR A 180 -4.25 7.38 9.51
N SER A 181 -3.65 6.59 8.62
CA SER A 181 -4.22 6.24 7.33
C SER A 181 -4.30 4.74 7.21
N ASN A 182 -5.49 4.25 6.86
CA ASN A 182 -5.74 2.85 6.54
C ASN A 182 -5.64 2.59 5.02
N LYS A 183 -5.06 3.53 4.26
CA LYS A 183 -4.82 3.32 2.83
C LYS A 183 -3.78 2.20 2.67
N THR A 184 -4.12 1.20 1.87
CA THR A 184 -3.26 0.03 1.61
C THR A 184 -2.91 -0.17 0.15
N ASN A 185 -3.46 0.64 -0.77
CA ASN A 185 -3.23 0.47 -2.21
C ASN A 185 -2.02 1.27 -2.71
N LEU A 186 -0.84 0.65 -2.62
CA LEU A 186 0.45 1.21 -3.05
C LEU A 186 0.46 1.71 -4.50
N GLU A 187 -0.33 1.13 -5.41
CA GLU A 187 -0.37 1.53 -6.83
C GLU A 187 -0.97 2.93 -7.04
N THR A 188 -1.70 3.43 -6.04
CA THR A 188 -2.43 4.71 -6.10
C THR A 188 -1.84 5.77 -5.18
N PHE A 189 -0.73 5.46 -4.51
CA PHE A 189 -0.15 6.37 -3.53
C PHE A 189 0.48 7.58 -4.20
N SER A 190 0.05 8.76 -3.78
CA SER A 190 0.82 9.98 -3.96
C SER A 190 2.07 9.99 -3.06
N ASN A 191 2.98 10.94 -3.27
CA ASN A 191 4.14 11.13 -2.38
C ASN A 191 3.71 11.38 -0.92
N GLU A 192 2.60 12.10 -0.73
CA GLU A 192 2.01 12.33 0.59
C GLU A 192 1.45 11.03 1.20
N ASP A 193 0.83 10.17 0.41
CA ASP A 193 0.36 8.87 0.88
C ASP A 193 1.52 7.97 1.31
N VAL A 194 2.63 7.95 0.56
CA VAL A 194 3.85 7.22 0.95
C VAL A 194 4.43 7.75 2.26
N PHE A 195 4.46 9.08 2.43
CA PHE A 195 4.87 9.72 3.67
C PHE A 195 3.99 9.30 4.85
N ILE A 196 2.67 9.46 4.74
CA ILE A 196 1.73 9.13 5.81
C ILE A 196 1.77 7.64 6.13
N PHE A 197 1.81 6.78 5.11
CA PHE A 197 1.89 5.33 5.28
C PHE A 197 3.16 4.92 6.03
N THR A 198 4.32 5.40 5.59
CA THR A 198 5.61 5.07 6.22
C THR A 198 5.69 5.61 7.65
N ALA A 199 5.22 6.84 7.89
CA ALA A 199 5.15 7.40 9.23
C ALA A 199 4.26 6.56 10.16
N ASN A 200 3.08 6.13 9.69
CA ASN A 200 2.20 5.27 10.47
C ASN A 200 2.83 3.89 10.77
N LYS A 201 3.65 3.32 9.87
CA LYS A 201 4.41 2.10 10.17
C LYS A 201 5.39 2.29 11.33
N TYR A 202 6.18 3.38 11.32
CA TYR A 202 7.07 3.68 12.46
C TYR A 202 6.29 3.91 13.75
N LYS A 203 5.20 4.69 13.68
CA LYS A 203 4.33 5.00 14.81
C LYS A 203 3.77 3.74 15.46
N ALA A 204 3.20 2.86 14.64
CA ALA A 204 2.63 1.61 15.10
C ALA A 204 3.68 0.69 15.72
N LEU A 205 4.84 0.49 15.08
CA LEU A 205 5.92 -0.33 15.63
C LEU A 205 6.40 0.19 16.99
N LEU A 206 6.57 1.50 17.15
CA LEU A 206 7.00 2.08 18.42
C LEU A 206 5.93 1.92 19.50
N LYS A 207 4.64 2.09 19.17
CA LYS A 207 3.53 1.85 20.11
C LYS A 207 3.44 0.39 20.54
N ILE A 208 3.54 -0.53 19.59
CA ILE A 208 3.54 -1.97 19.86
C ILE A 208 4.69 -2.31 20.82
N LYS A 209 5.91 -1.84 20.55
CA LYS A 209 7.06 -2.07 21.43
C LYS A 209 6.87 -1.47 22.83
N ASN A 210 6.34 -0.24 22.91
CA ASN A 210 6.15 0.44 24.19
C ASN A 210 5.07 -0.20 25.08
N LYS A 211 4.05 -0.86 24.49
CA LYS A 211 3.03 -1.58 25.26
C LYS A 211 3.51 -2.94 25.78
N ILE A 212 4.50 -3.51 25.11
CA ILE A 212 5.02 -4.85 25.38
C ILE A 212 6.17 -4.84 26.42
N ASN A 213 6.85 -3.70 26.57
CA ASN A 213 7.88 -3.45 27.58
C ASN A 213 7.27 -2.99 28.90
#